data_AF-A0A7S3TFZ8-F1
#
_entry.id   AF-A0A7S3TFZ8-F1
#
_cell.length_a   1.000
_cell.length_b   1.000
_cell.length_c   1.000
_cell.angle_alpha   90.00
_cell.angle_beta   90.00
_cell.angle_gamma   90.00
#
_symmetry.space_group_name_H-M   'P 1'
#
loop_
_entity.id
_entity.type
_entity.pdbx_description
1 polymer ?
#
loop_
_entity_poly.entity_id
_entity_poly.type
_entity_poly.pdbx_seq_one_letter_code
_entity_poly.pdbx_strand_id
1 'polypeptide(L)'
;SFYQLMHQGRVIPAEFIGFTASQNPVQVPNFPVASHDELMANFFAQPDALAIGKTPEQLREAGVPEELVSHKTFLGDRPSLSILFKGCLDGLTCGQLLSLYEHRVAVEGFIYNINSFDQWGVELGK
;
A
#
# COMPACT_ATOMS: atom_id res chain seq x y z
N SER A 1 9.18 1.78 -6.96
CA SER A 1 10.33 0.88 -7.24
C SER A 1 9.86 -0.51 -7.67
N PHE A 2 9.12 -1.26 -6.84
CA PHE A 2 8.73 -2.66 -7.09
C PHE A 2 7.24 -2.88 -7.45
N TYR A 3 6.46 -1.82 -7.66
CA TYR A 3 5.01 -1.91 -7.92
C TYR A 3 4.67 -2.65 -9.22
N GLN A 4 5.57 -2.66 -10.21
CA GLN A 4 5.44 -3.50 -11.40
C GLN A 4 5.24 -4.99 -11.02
N LEU A 5 6.06 -5.49 -10.08
CA LEU A 5 5.93 -6.86 -9.58
C LEU A 5 4.64 -7.03 -8.78
N MET A 6 4.27 -6.06 -7.96
CA MET A 6 3.03 -6.13 -7.18
C MET A 6 1.77 -6.16 -8.05
N HIS A 7 1.79 -5.49 -9.20
CA HIS A 7 0.64 -5.40 -10.11
C HIS A 7 0.52 -6.55 -11.11
N GLN A 8 1.65 -7.07 -11.62
CA GLN A 8 1.64 -8.08 -12.70
C GLN A 8 2.42 -9.35 -12.36
N GLY A 9 3.20 -9.35 -11.29
CA GLY A 9 3.90 -10.51 -10.76
C GLY A 9 3.12 -11.23 -9.67
N ARG A 10 3.84 -11.76 -8.69
CA ARG A 10 3.26 -12.49 -7.54
C ARG A 10 2.33 -11.58 -6.73
N VAL A 11 1.27 -12.15 -6.19
CA VAL A 11 0.38 -11.44 -5.27
C VAL A 11 1.12 -11.18 -3.97
N ILE A 12 1.16 -9.91 -3.55
CA ILE A 12 1.74 -9.45 -2.30
C ILE A 12 0.68 -8.55 -1.65
N PRO A 13 0.03 -8.98 -0.55
CA PRO A 13 -0.88 -8.12 0.18
C PRO A 13 -0.18 -6.83 0.63
N ALA A 14 -0.84 -5.69 0.42
CA ALA A 14 -0.25 -4.37 0.68
C ALA A 14 -0.97 -3.63 1.78
N GLU A 15 -0.22 -3.00 2.69
CA GLU A 15 -0.77 -2.08 3.69
C GLU A 15 -0.35 -0.65 3.31
N PHE A 16 -1.32 0.18 2.95
CA PHE A 16 -1.13 1.59 2.63
C PHE A 16 -1.43 2.43 3.87
N ILE A 17 -0.48 3.28 4.25
CA ILE A 17 -0.61 4.17 5.41
C ILE A 17 -0.50 5.61 4.93
N GLY A 18 -1.52 6.41 5.20
CA GLY A 18 -1.64 7.79 4.74
C GLY A 18 -2.06 8.75 5.85
N PHE A 19 -1.87 10.04 5.59
CA PHE A 19 -2.20 11.14 6.49
C PHE A 19 -2.98 12.21 5.71
N THR A 20 -3.99 12.84 6.31
CA THR A 20 -4.78 13.86 5.59
C THR A 20 -4.06 15.22 5.48
N ALA A 21 -2.91 15.41 6.13
CA ALA A 21 -2.12 16.63 6.04
C ALA A 21 -0.61 16.35 6.02
N SER A 22 0.15 17.23 5.37
CA SER A 22 1.61 17.20 5.36
C SER A 22 2.19 17.87 6.62
N GLN A 23 3.33 17.37 7.11
CA GLN A 23 4.14 18.07 8.11
C GLN A 23 4.78 19.35 7.54
N ASN A 24 4.96 19.41 6.21
CA ASN A 24 5.47 20.57 5.49
C ASN A 24 4.58 20.83 4.25
N PRO A 25 3.50 21.60 4.40
CA PRO A 25 2.57 21.86 3.31
C PRO A 25 3.26 22.70 2.22
N VAL A 26 3.22 22.22 0.97
CA VAL A 26 3.78 22.93 -0.19
C VAL A 26 2.71 23.10 -1.27
N GLN A 27 2.53 24.34 -1.70
CA GLN A 27 1.78 24.70 -2.91
C GLN A 27 2.76 25.30 -3.90
N VAL A 28 2.98 24.61 -5.03
CA VAL A 28 3.83 25.13 -6.11
C VAL A 28 3.02 26.17 -6.89
N PRO A 29 3.56 27.37 -7.16
CA PRO A 29 2.88 28.36 -8.00
C PRO A 29 2.53 27.79 -9.37
N ASN A 30 1.32 28.09 -9.85
CA ASN A 30 0.78 27.60 -11.13
C ASN A 30 0.57 26.08 -11.23
N PHE A 31 0.71 25.32 -10.14
CA PHE A 31 0.24 23.94 -10.08
C PHE A 31 -1.19 23.86 -9.55
N PRO A 32 -2.04 22.98 -10.12
CA PRO A 32 -3.47 22.94 -9.81
C PRO A 32 -3.81 22.33 -8.44
N VAL A 33 -2.89 21.57 -7.85
CA VAL A 33 -3.08 20.85 -6.59
C VAL A 33 -1.90 21.08 -5.65
N ALA A 34 -2.12 20.92 -4.34
CA ALA A 34 -1.03 20.92 -3.37
C ALA A 34 -0.16 19.66 -3.55
N SER A 35 1.13 19.74 -3.19
CA SER A 35 2.02 18.58 -3.29
C SER A 35 1.57 17.38 -2.45
N HIS A 36 0.88 17.64 -1.33
CA HIS A 36 0.29 16.57 -0.51
C HIS A 36 -0.90 15.90 -1.20
N ASP A 37 -1.73 16.67 -1.92
CA ASP A 37 -2.88 16.11 -2.65
C ASP A 37 -2.42 15.25 -3.82
N GLU A 38 -1.36 15.66 -4.53
CA GLU A 38 -0.73 14.85 -5.59
C GLU A 38 -0.19 13.52 -5.05
N LEU A 39 0.43 13.54 -3.86
CA LEU A 39 0.84 12.32 -3.16
C LEU A 39 -0.37 11.44 -2.82
N MET A 40 -1.42 12.03 -2.24
CA MET A 40 -2.60 11.30 -1.80
C MET A 40 -3.46 10.76 -2.96
N ALA A 41 -3.42 11.38 -4.14
CA ALA A 41 -4.04 10.83 -5.35
C ALA A 41 -3.52 9.41 -5.63
N ASN A 42 -2.23 9.17 -5.43
CA ASN A 42 -1.63 7.84 -5.56
C ASN A 42 -2.03 6.89 -4.43
N PHE A 43 -2.12 7.38 -3.18
CA PHE A 43 -2.58 6.59 -2.04
C PHE A 43 -3.98 6.00 -2.27
N PHE A 44 -4.89 6.75 -2.88
CA PHE A 44 -6.23 6.25 -3.21
C PHE A 44 -6.25 5.41 -4.48
N ALA A 45 -5.53 5.81 -5.53
CA ALA A 45 -5.58 5.12 -6.82
C ALA A 45 -4.92 3.72 -6.79
N GLN A 46 -3.87 3.51 -5.99
CA GLN A 46 -3.11 2.26 -6.01
C GLN A 46 -3.89 1.06 -5.43
N PRO A 47 -4.56 1.14 -4.26
CA PRO A 47 -5.46 0.09 -3.77
C PRO A 47 -6.53 -0.30 -4.79
N ASP A 48 -7.18 0.69 -5.43
CA ASP A 48 -8.20 0.45 -6.44
C ASP A 48 -7.62 -0.26 -7.68
N ALA A 49 -6.45 0.19 -8.16
CA ALA A 49 -5.77 -0.46 -9.27
C ALA A 49 -5.37 -1.91 -8.97
N LEU A 50 -4.93 -2.20 -7.73
CA LEU A 50 -4.60 -3.55 -7.27
C LEU A 50 -5.85 -4.44 -7.18
N ALA A 51 -6.96 -3.90 -6.67
CA ALA A 51 -8.21 -4.64 -6.50
C ALA A 51 -8.92 -4.90 -7.83
N ILE A 52 -9.05 -3.87 -8.67
CA ILE A 52 -9.88 -3.90 -9.89
C ILE A 52 -9.09 -4.43 -11.09
N GLY A 53 -7.84 -4.00 -11.24
CA GLY A 53 -7.06 -4.29 -12.43
C GLY A 53 -7.63 -3.64 -13.70
N LYS A 54 -7.31 -4.25 -14.85
CA LYS A 54 -7.76 -3.84 -16.18
C LYS A 54 -7.76 -5.05 -17.12
N THR A 55 -8.94 -5.42 -17.60
CA THR A 55 -9.13 -6.66 -18.37
C THR A 55 -8.67 -6.53 -19.82
N PRO A 56 -8.41 -7.65 -20.53
CA PRO A 56 -8.11 -7.64 -21.96
C PRO A 56 -9.18 -6.92 -22.79
N GLU A 57 -10.45 -7.08 -22.46
CA GLU A 57 -11.59 -6.46 -23.16
C GLU A 57 -11.55 -4.94 -23.03
N GLN A 58 -11.33 -4.43 -21.81
CA GLN A 58 -11.17 -2.99 -21.57
C GLN A 58 -9.96 -2.40 -22.31
N LEU A 59 -8.90 -3.18 -22.52
CA LEU A 59 -7.74 -2.75 -23.29
C LEU A 59 -8.05 -2.67 -24.78
N ARG A 60 -8.75 -3.68 -25.33
CA ARG A 60 -9.19 -3.68 -26.73
C ARG A 60 -10.15 -2.53 -27.01
N GLU A 61 -11.11 -2.28 -26.12
CA GLU A 61 -12.03 -1.12 -26.21
C GLU A 61 -11.28 0.21 -26.17
N ALA A 62 -10.20 0.29 -25.39
CA ALA A 62 -9.32 1.46 -25.35
C ALA A 62 -8.36 1.57 -26.55
N GLY A 63 -8.49 0.70 -27.57
CA GLY A 63 -7.69 0.74 -28.79
C GLY A 63 -6.26 0.24 -28.63
N VAL A 64 -5.97 -0.58 -27.62
CA VAL A 64 -4.66 -1.20 -27.46
C VAL A 64 -4.45 -2.26 -28.55
N PRO A 65 -3.32 -2.24 -29.30
CA PRO A 65 -3.00 -3.27 -30.28
C PRO A 65 -2.99 -4.67 -29.66
N GLU A 66 -3.52 -5.67 -30.37
CA GLU A 66 -3.74 -7.02 -29.83
C GLU A 66 -2.45 -7.66 -29.30
N GLU A 67 -1.32 -7.44 -29.97
CA GLU A 67 0.00 -7.92 -29.56
C GLU A 67 0.50 -7.35 -28.22
N LEU A 68 -0.08 -6.24 -27.76
CA LEU A 68 0.26 -5.60 -26.48
C LEU A 68 -0.75 -5.90 -25.37
N VAL A 69 -1.89 -6.51 -25.68
CA VAL A 69 -3.00 -6.71 -24.71
C VAL A 69 -2.53 -7.55 -23.53
N SER A 70 -1.84 -8.66 -23.76
CA SER A 70 -1.33 -9.54 -22.69
C SER A 70 -0.34 -8.82 -21.75
N HIS A 71 0.54 -7.99 -22.30
CA HIS A 71 1.53 -7.23 -21.55
C HIS A 71 0.93 -6.09 -20.73
N LYS A 72 -0.22 -5.55 -21.17
CA LYS A 72 -0.91 -4.44 -20.50
C LYS A 72 -2.09 -4.88 -19.64
N THR A 73 -2.36 -6.18 -19.55
CA THR A 73 -3.41 -6.74 -18.71
C THR A 73 -2.99 -6.66 -17.24
N PHE A 74 -3.92 -6.19 -16.39
CA PHE A 74 -3.78 -6.20 -14.94
C PHE A 74 -4.92 -7.07 -14.40
N LEU A 75 -4.58 -8.19 -13.77
CA LEU A 75 -5.60 -9.17 -13.36
C LEU A 75 -6.47 -8.70 -12.18
N GLY A 76 -6.08 -7.63 -11.47
CA GLY A 76 -6.75 -7.22 -10.25
C GLY A 76 -6.61 -8.28 -9.16
N ASP A 77 -7.60 -8.33 -8.27
CA ASP A 77 -7.71 -9.30 -7.16
C ASP A 77 -6.45 -9.39 -6.28
N ARG A 78 -5.81 -8.24 -6.06
CA ARG A 78 -4.62 -8.12 -5.20
C ARG A 78 -5.02 -7.39 -3.93
N PRO A 79 -4.97 -8.05 -2.75
CA PRO A 79 -5.54 -7.51 -1.52
C PRO A 79 -4.72 -6.34 -1.01
N SER A 80 -5.41 -5.35 -0.45
CA SER A 80 -4.79 -4.24 0.24
C SER A 80 -5.63 -3.76 1.43
N LEU A 81 -4.95 -3.11 2.39
CA LEU A 81 -5.55 -2.43 3.54
C LEU A 81 -5.10 -0.97 3.51
N SER A 82 -6.03 -0.03 3.65
CA SER A 82 -5.73 1.40 3.72
C SER A 82 -6.01 1.94 5.11
N ILE A 83 -5.00 2.50 5.76
CA ILE A 83 -5.09 3.16 7.07
C ILE A 83 -4.83 4.66 6.85
N LEU A 84 -5.84 5.48 7.10
CA LEU A 84 -5.76 6.93 6.91
C LEU A 84 -5.92 7.65 8.26
N PHE A 85 -4.87 8.35 8.68
CA PHE A 85 -4.87 9.17 9.89
C PHE A 85 -5.29 10.60 9.57
N LYS A 86 -6.09 11.20 10.45
CA LYS A 86 -6.46 12.62 10.37
C LYS A 86 -5.30 13.50 10.84
N GLY A 87 -4.98 14.55 10.09
CA GLY A 87 -3.87 15.45 10.36
C GLY A 87 -2.57 14.96 9.71
N CYS A 88 -1.44 15.44 10.22
CA CYS A 88 -0.11 14.98 9.83
C CYS A 88 0.44 14.01 10.89
N LEU A 89 1.56 13.35 10.58
CA LEU A 89 2.26 12.54 11.56
C LEU A 89 2.83 13.43 12.67
N ASP A 90 2.36 13.24 13.89
CA ASP A 90 2.82 13.88 15.11
C ASP A 90 3.18 12.83 16.18
N GLY A 91 3.61 13.26 17.37
CA GLY A 91 4.02 12.33 18.43
C GLY A 91 2.90 11.38 18.89
N LEU A 92 1.65 11.88 18.92
CA LEU A 92 0.50 11.08 19.34
C LEU A 92 0.15 10.02 18.29
N THR A 93 -0.01 10.42 17.04
CA THR A 93 -0.33 9.53 15.91
C THR A 93 0.79 8.54 15.63
N CYS A 94 2.06 8.93 15.83
CA CYS A 94 3.19 8.00 15.79
C CYS A 94 3.06 6.91 16.86
N GLY A 95 2.74 7.29 18.11
CA GLY A 95 2.49 6.34 19.19
C GLY A 95 1.31 5.40 18.92
N GLN A 96 0.23 5.92 18.32
CA GLN A 96 -0.91 5.11 17.88
C GLN A 96 -0.50 4.09 16.80
N LEU A 97 0.28 4.52 15.81
CA LEU A 97 0.75 3.65 14.75
C LEU A 97 1.68 2.55 15.30
N LEU A 98 2.58 2.89 16.22
CA LEU A 98 3.44 1.92 16.89
C LEU A 98 2.61 0.86 17.64
N SER A 99 1.72 1.31 18.53
CA SER A 99 0.88 0.42 19.34
C SER A 99 -0.03 -0.47 18.47
N LEU A 100 -0.52 0.05 17.35
CA LEU A 100 -1.30 -0.72 16.39
C LEU A 100 -0.53 -1.95 15.90
N TYR A 101 0.72 -1.77 15.47
CA TYR A 101 1.54 -2.87 14.95
C TYR A 101 2.06 -3.80 16.06
N GLU A 102 2.40 -3.27 17.24
CA GLU A 102 2.76 -4.10 18.40
C GLU A 102 1.63 -5.07 18.75
N HIS A 103 0.40 -4.56 18.85
CA HIS A 103 -0.76 -5.38 19.18
C HIS A 103 -1.14 -6.30 18.02
N ARG A 104 -1.04 -5.87 16.76
CA ARG A 104 -1.29 -6.72 15.58
C ARG A 104 -0.40 -7.95 15.60
N VAL A 105 0.91 -7.78 15.80
CA VAL A 105 1.89 -8.89 15.83
C VAL A 105 1.65 -9.84 17.00
N ALA A 106 1.31 -9.30 18.18
CA ALA A 106 0.95 -10.13 19.33
C ALA A 106 -0.33 -10.96 19.06
N VAL A 107 -1.37 -10.33 18.49
CA VAL A 107 -2.61 -11.00 18.11
C VAL A 107 -2.36 -12.10 17.07
N GLU A 108 -1.52 -11.84 16.06
CA GLU A 108 -1.14 -12.87 15.08
C GLU A 108 -0.45 -14.06 15.73
N GLY A 109 0.46 -13.83 16.68
CA GLY A 109 1.10 -14.93 17.43
C GLY A 109 0.11 -15.74 18.26
N PHE A 110 -0.86 -15.08 18.91
CA PHE A 110 -1.94 -15.78 19.62
C PHE A 110 -2.84 -16.59 18.68
N ILE A 111 -3.18 -16.05 17.51
CA ILE A 111 -3.95 -16.77 16.47
C ILE A 111 -3.19 -18.01 15.98
N TYR A 112 -1.88 -17.89 15.74
CA TYR A 112 -1.03 -19.00 15.30
C TYR A 112 -0.60 -19.94 16.44
N ASN A 113 -0.98 -19.66 17.69
CA ASN A 113 -0.59 -20.42 18.88
C ASN A 113 0.94 -20.58 19.01
N ILE A 114 1.67 -19.48 18.84
CA ILE A 114 3.13 -19.38 18.99
C ILE A 114 3.51 -18.33 20.03
N ASN A 115 4.74 -18.38 20.53
CA ASN A 115 5.27 -17.37 21.45
C ASN A 115 5.84 -16.18 20.67
N SER A 116 5.15 -15.04 20.68
CA SER A 116 5.63 -13.79 20.05
C SER A 116 6.80 -13.11 20.80
N PHE A 117 7.21 -13.64 21.95
CA PHE A 117 8.12 -12.95 22.88
C PHE A 117 9.46 -13.67 23.08
N ASP A 118 9.73 -14.74 22.33
CA ASP A 118 11.05 -15.38 22.30
C ASP A 118 11.76 -15.21 20.95
N GLN A 119 13.07 -15.52 20.94
CA GLN A 119 13.91 -15.45 19.74
C GLN A 119 15.04 -16.50 19.78
N TRP A 120 14.75 -17.73 20.20
CA TRP A 120 15.79 -18.78 20.36
C TRP A 120 16.60 -19.08 19.08
N GLY A 121 16.01 -18.84 17.91
CA GLY A 121 16.66 -19.06 16.61
C GLY A 121 17.94 -18.24 16.37
N VAL A 122 18.21 -17.20 17.17
CA VAL A 122 19.43 -16.39 17.02
C VAL A 122 20.64 -16.91 17.81
N GLU A 123 20.46 -17.95 18.63
CA GLU A 123 21.52 -18.42 19.52
C GLU A 123 22.61 -19.25 18.80
N LEU A 124 22.26 -19.96 17.71
CA LEU A 124 23.20 -20.87 17.04
C LEU A 124 24.44 -20.19 16.44
N GLY A 125 24.33 -18.91 16.07
CA GLY A 125 25.42 -18.15 15.47
C GLY A 125 26.27 -17.34 16.46
N LYS A 126 25.89 -17.30 17.74
CA LYS A 126 26.63 -16.62 18.81
C LYS A 126 27.68 -17.54 19.40
#